data_AF-A0ABD3MVC7-F1
#
_entry.id   AF-A0ABD3MVC7-F1
#
_cell.length_a   1.000
_cell.length_b   1.000
_cell.length_c   1.000
_cell.angle_alpha   90.00
_cell.angle_beta   90.00
_cell.angle_gamma   90.00
#
_symmetry.space_group_name_H-M   'P 1'
#
loop_
_entity.id
_entity.type
_entity.pdbx_description
1 polymer ?
#
loop_
_entity_poly.entity_id
_entity_poly.type
_entity_poly.pdbx_seq_one_letter_code
_entity_poly.pdbx_strand_id
1 'polypeptide(L)'
;MGLFNSLKQQAFDMAKEHAMKQIEQKFGSAAAGMISGGGGGGGGGGSNHKVTQTEYEANKPQELRKDIRMLSGCQDHQTSADVSNVSSFQLPDPCGRAGGALTSTLLKVLYADEKSSNEDLSFTEVLEKVREFLQESGYEQIPQLSSMNPIDVKTTFDLVPHTKRGTKRAVMIGINYVGDNPGELSGCWNDVGNMKNYIMDVHGFEEENIVVLLDDGNHTEPTYENIINAYKTIVSQSEDGDCIFLHYSGHGTKIRDDDGGEEGDGYDEALCPRDFQSAGMIRDDDLFDILVKPLADGVHMFSLMDCCHSGSIMDLPYSFKGDGNETEMHLNPGVNIEMFIQQNSGKLFEFMQQQLMGN
;
A
#
# COMPACT_ATOMS: atom_id res chain seq x y z
N MET A 1 -30.73 28.91 3.43
CA MET A 1 -29.74 27.82 3.49
C MET A 1 -28.80 27.77 2.28
N GLY A 2 -29.24 28.07 1.04
CA GLY A 2 -28.36 28.03 -0.15
C GLY A 2 -27.22 29.06 -0.21
N LEU A 3 -27.44 30.30 0.26
CA LEU A 3 -26.44 31.37 0.19
C LEU A 3 -25.25 31.15 1.15
N PHE A 4 -25.50 30.51 2.30
CA PHE A 4 -24.49 30.28 3.34
C PHE A 4 -23.55 29.12 2.97
N ASN A 5 -24.06 28.09 2.28
CA ASN A 5 -23.25 27.01 1.72
C ASN A 5 -22.43 27.47 0.51
N SER A 6 -23.00 28.35 -0.34
CA SER A 6 -22.27 28.92 -1.48
C SER A 6 -21.08 29.79 -1.06
N LEU A 7 -21.20 30.56 0.01
CA LEU A 7 -20.10 31.37 0.55
C LEU A 7 -19.01 30.51 1.21
N LYS A 8 -19.37 29.40 1.86
CA LYS A 8 -18.40 28.42 2.38
C LYS A 8 -17.63 27.73 1.25
N GLN A 9 -18.33 27.35 0.18
CA GLN A 9 -17.69 26.74 -1.00
C GLN A 9 -16.73 27.73 -1.68
N GLN A 10 -17.15 28.97 -1.88
CA GLN A 10 -16.27 30.00 -2.45
C GLN A 10 -15.05 30.30 -1.56
N ALA A 11 -15.23 30.34 -0.24
CA ALA A 11 -14.12 30.51 0.70
C ALA A 11 -13.14 29.32 0.67
N PHE A 12 -13.67 28.10 0.53
CA PHE A 12 -12.89 26.87 0.33
C PHE A 12 -12.07 26.92 -0.97
N ASP A 13 -12.71 27.27 -2.09
CA ASP A 13 -12.07 27.34 -3.40
C ASP A 13 -10.93 28.39 -3.42
N MET A 14 -11.16 29.55 -2.80
CA MET A 14 -10.13 30.60 -2.69
C MET A 14 -8.96 30.21 -1.78
N ALA A 15 -9.22 29.52 -0.67
CA ALA A 15 -8.16 29.04 0.23
C ALA A 15 -7.32 27.94 -0.42
N LYS A 16 -7.97 27.03 -1.16
CA LYS A 16 -7.31 26.01 -2.00
C LYS A 16 -6.40 26.68 -3.03
N GLU A 17 -6.89 27.66 -3.78
CA GLU A 17 -6.11 28.35 -4.82
C GLU A 17 -4.90 29.10 -4.24
N HIS A 18 -5.03 29.72 -3.07
CA HIS A 18 -3.93 30.42 -2.41
C HIS A 18 -2.86 29.46 -1.86
N ALA A 19 -3.26 28.32 -1.26
CA ALA A 19 -2.34 27.29 -0.81
C ALA A 19 -1.58 26.65 -1.98
N MET A 20 -2.28 26.37 -3.10
CA MET A 20 -1.67 25.85 -4.32
C MET A 20 -0.62 26.81 -4.90
N LYS A 21 -0.92 28.11 -4.94
CA LYS A 21 0.07 29.12 -5.38
C LYS A 21 1.31 29.17 -4.49
N GLN A 22 1.20 28.89 -3.20
CA GLN A 22 2.37 28.83 -2.30
C GLN A 22 3.19 27.56 -2.48
N ILE A 23 2.53 26.43 -2.76
CA ILE A 23 3.20 25.17 -3.11
C ILE A 23 3.90 25.30 -4.47
N GLU A 24 3.24 25.83 -5.49
CA GLU A 24 3.85 26.15 -6.78
C GLU A 24 5.00 27.15 -6.67
N GLN A 25 4.91 28.16 -5.81
CA GLN A 25 6.03 29.08 -5.57
C GLN A 25 7.21 28.44 -4.83
N LYS A 26 6.98 27.43 -3.99
CA LYS A 26 8.04 26.71 -3.23
C LYS A 26 8.64 25.54 -3.99
N PHE A 27 7.85 24.84 -4.80
CA PHE A 27 8.21 23.58 -5.46
C PHE A 27 8.18 23.67 -7.00
N GLY A 28 7.91 24.86 -7.55
CA GLY A 28 7.88 25.28 -8.97
C GLY A 28 7.99 24.19 -10.02
N SER A 29 6.86 23.82 -10.67
CA SER A 29 6.72 22.93 -11.85
C SER A 29 7.52 21.62 -11.91
N ALA A 30 8.36 21.32 -10.91
CA ALA A 30 9.34 20.25 -10.96
C ALA A 30 8.73 18.90 -10.57
N ALA A 31 7.69 18.91 -9.72
CA ALA A 31 6.95 17.68 -9.37
C ALA A 31 6.26 17.04 -10.59
N ALA A 32 5.79 17.84 -11.56
CA ALA A 32 5.23 17.34 -12.82
C ALA A 32 6.31 17.02 -13.87
N GLY A 33 7.48 17.67 -13.80
CA GLY A 33 8.58 17.55 -14.78
C GLY A 33 9.58 16.42 -14.52
N MET A 34 9.49 15.69 -13.40
CA MET A 34 10.37 14.57 -13.11
C MET A 34 10.15 13.38 -14.06
N ILE A 35 8.92 13.17 -14.56
CA ILE A 35 8.47 11.90 -15.16
C ILE A 35 8.29 11.96 -16.70
N SER A 36 8.44 13.11 -17.36
CA SER A 36 8.44 13.14 -18.84
C SER A 36 9.85 12.89 -19.40
N GLY A 37 10.30 11.64 -19.37
CA GLY A 37 11.47 11.15 -20.10
C GLY A 37 11.20 10.98 -21.60
N GLY A 38 10.58 11.96 -22.26
CA GLY A 38 10.35 11.96 -23.70
C GLY A 38 11.45 12.70 -24.45
N GLY A 39 12.34 11.96 -25.12
CA GLY A 39 13.22 12.53 -26.13
C GLY A 39 12.41 13.07 -27.31
N GLY A 40 12.50 14.37 -27.59
CA GLY A 40 11.93 15.00 -28.77
C GLY A 40 12.04 16.53 -28.73
N GLY A 41 12.92 17.09 -29.55
CA GLY A 41 13.40 18.48 -29.43
C GLY A 41 12.40 19.60 -29.79
N GLY A 42 12.69 20.79 -29.23
CA GLY A 42 12.08 22.07 -29.59
C GLY A 42 12.51 23.16 -28.60
N GLY A 43 13.24 24.17 -29.07
CA GLY A 43 14.02 25.08 -28.22
C GLY A 43 13.25 26.10 -27.37
N GLY A 44 13.86 26.46 -26.24
CA GLY A 44 13.50 27.60 -25.38
C GLY A 44 14.40 27.61 -24.14
N GLY A 45 15.26 28.62 -24.00
CA GLY A 45 16.25 28.71 -22.92
C GLY A 45 15.64 28.94 -21.55
N GLY A 46 15.65 27.90 -20.72
CA GLY A 46 15.47 27.93 -19.26
C GLY A 46 16.11 26.66 -18.71
N SER A 47 16.98 26.78 -17.70
CA SER A 47 17.69 25.63 -17.13
C SER A 47 16.72 24.66 -16.45
N ASN A 48 16.39 23.55 -17.12
CA ASN A 48 15.69 22.41 -16.51
C ASN A 48 16.62 21.71 -15.51
N HIS A 49 16.58 22.13 -14.24
CA HIS A 49 17.19 21.37 -13.15
C HIS A 49 16.22 20.24 -12.76
N LYS A 50 16.58 18.99 -13.10
CA LYS A 50 15.88 17.80 -12.59
C LYS A 50 16.27 17.64 -11.12
N VAL A 51 15.30 17.83 -10.22
CA VAL A 51 15.50 17.61 -8.78
C VAL A 51 15.83 16.13 -8.55
N THR A 52 16.90 15.86 -7.81
CA THR A 52 17.37 14.50 -7.47
C THR A 52 16.58 13.92 -6.29
N GLN A 53 16.57 12.59 -6.10
CA GLN A 53 15.93 11.95 -4.93
C GLN A 53 16.44 12.55 -3.61
N THR A 54 17.74 12.82 -3.52
CA THR A 54 18.37 13.48 -2.37
C THR A 54 17.83 14.89 -2.13
N GLU A 55 17.61 15.66 -3.19
CA GLU A 55 17.02 17.00 -3.09
C GLU A 55 15.52 16.94 -2.74
N TYR A 56 14.78 15.93 -3.23
CA TYR A 56 13.39 15.70 -2.83
C TYR A 56 13.29 15.37 -1.33
N GLU A 57 14.06 14.39 -0.86
CA GLU A 57 14.10 13.98 0.55
C GLU A 57 14.51 15.11 1.49
N ALA A 58 15.42 15.99 1.05
CA ALA A 58 15.86 17.14 1.85
C ALA A 58 14.80 18.25 1.98
N ASN A 59 13.85 18.33 1.04
CA ASN A 59 12.88 19.43 0.96
C ASN A 59 11.41 18.99 1.08
N LYS A 60 11.14 17.69 1.22
CA LYS A 60 9.77 17.18 1.31
C LYS A 60 9.08 17.73 2.57
N PRO A 61 7.79 18.15 2.47
CA PRO A 61 6.99 18.55 3.62
C PRO A 61 7.03 17.50 4.74
N GLN A 62 6.92 17.94 6.00
CA GLN A 62 6.98 17.02 7.15
C GLN A 62 5.92 15.91 7.06
N GLU A 63 4.78 16.24 6.48
CA GLU A 63 3.61 15.38 6.26
C GLU A 63 3.86 14.27 5.22
N LEU A 64 4.96 14.35 4.45
CA LEU A 64 5.42 13.32 3.53
C LEU A 64 6.63 12.54 4.10
N ARG A 65 6.94 12.69 5.39
CA ARG A 65 8.03 11.95 6.05
C ARG A 65 7.67 10.52 6.37
N LYS A 66 6.37 10.19 6.50
CA LYS A 66 5.96 8.79 6.55
C LYS A 66 6.23 8.11 5.21
N ASP A 67 6.73 6.88 5.29
CA ASP A 67 7.16 6.09 4.16
C ASP A 67 6.33 4.81 4.13
N ILE A 68 5.35 4.75 3.23
CA ILE A 68 4.42 3.62 3.13
C ILE A 68 4.66 2.95 1.79
N ARG A 69 4.91 1.65 1.84
CA ARG A 69 5.23 0.80 0.70
C ARG A 69 4.40 -0.46 0.77
N MET A 70 4.05 -0.98 -0.39
CA MET A 70 3.26 -2.20 -0.52
C MET A 70 3.82 -3.06 -1.64
N LEU A 71 3.98 -4.35 -1.38
CA LEU A 71 4.23 -5.35 -2.41
C LEU A 71 3.00 -6.26 -2.51
N SER A 72 2.44 -6.39 -3.70
CA SER A 72 1.26 -7.20 -3.97
C SER A 72 1.40 -8.09 -5.20
N GLY A 73 0.58 -9.13 -5.27
CA GLY A 73 0.58 -10.13 -6.35
C GLY A 73 -0.58 -9.87 -7.30
N CYS A 74 -0.40 -8.96 -8.26
CA CYS A 74 -1.48 -8.57 -9.16
C CYS A 74 -1.69 -9.64 -10.26
N GLN A 75 -2.91 -10.15 -10.44
CA GLN A 75 -3.29 -10.87 -11.65
C GLN A 75 -4.10 -9.93 -12.55
N ASP A 76 -3.61 -9.65 -13.75
CA ASP A 76 -4.31 -8.77 -14.72
C ASP A 76 -5.62 -9.41 -15.28
N HIS A 77 -5.96 -10.65 -14.90
CA HIS A 77 -7.06 -11.39 -15.52
C HIS A 77 -7.84 -12.37 -14.62
N GLN A 78 -8.07 -12.03 -13.35
CA GLN A 78 -9.11 -12.75 -12.63
C GLN A 78 -10.50 -12.22 -12.98
N THR A 79 -11.36 -13.15 -13.38
CA THR A 79 -12.79 -12.95 -13.56
C THR A 79 -13.42 -12.77 -12.17
N SER A 80 -13.38 -11.56 -11.64
CA SER A 80 -14.15 -11.20 -10.45
C SER A 80 -15.63 -11.37 -10.77
N ALA A 81 -16.32 -12.28 -10.08
CA ALA A 81 -17.77 -12.24 -10.06
C ALA A 81 -18.17 -10.95 -9.35
N ASP A 82 -18.64 -9.94 -10.10
CA ASP A 82 -19.02 -8.62 -9.59
C ASP A 82 -19.85 -8.75 -8.31
N VAL A 83 -19.28 -8.39 -7.16
CA VAL A 83 -19.97 -8.50 -5.87
C VAL A 83 -20.84 -7.26 -5.68
N SER A 84 -22.02 -7.28 -6.28
CA SER A 84 -23.04 -6.25 -6.03
C SER A 84 -23.82 -6.46 -4.73
N ASN A 85 -23.71 -7.65 -4.13
CA ASN A 85 -24.32 -7.96 -2.84
C ASN A 85 -23.44 -8.94 -2.05
N VAL A 86 -22.84 -8.44 -0.97
CA VAL A 86 -21.93 -9.20 -0.09
C VAL A 86 -22.59 -10.45 0.49
N SER A 87 -23.92 -10.42 0.73
CA SER A 87 -24.66 -11.59 1.26
C SER A 87 -24.75 -12.76 0.27
N SER A 88 -24.46 -12.53 -1.01
CA SER A 88 -24.44 -13.55 -2.06
C SER A 88 -23.04 -13.90 -2.55
N PHE A 89 -22.00 -13.28 -1.99
CA PHE A 89 -20.63 -13.57 -2.35
C PHE A 89 -20.25 -15.00 -1.96
N GLN A 90 -19.57 -15.69 -2.87
CA GLN A 90 -18.96 -16.98 -2.64
C GLN A 90 -17.48 -16.86 -2.95
N LEU A 91 -16.64 -17.37 -2.05
CA LEU A 91 -15.20 -17.40 -2.27
C LEU A 91 -14.89 -18.18 -3.55
N PRO A 92 -13.98 -17.66 -4.40
CA PRO A 92 -13.62 -18.33 -5.63
C PRO A 92 -12.94 -19.67 -5.34
N ASP A 93 -13.10 -20.65 -6.24
CA ASP A 93 -12.29 -21.88 -6.19
C ASP A 93 -10.82 -21.49 -6.45
N PRO A 94 -9.92 -21.66 -5.48
CA PRO A 94 -8.52 -21.33 -5.67
C PRO A 94 -7.94 -22.37 -6.63
N CYS A 95 -7.61 -21.97 -7.87
CA CYS A 95 -6.88 -22.78 -8.85
C CYS A 95 -5.58 -23.34 -8.26
N GLY A 96 -5.66 -24.46 -7.52
CA GLY A 96 -4.53 -25.11 -6.84
C GLY A 96 -4.47 -25.00 -5.31
N ARG A 97 -5.45 -24.41 -4.60
CA ARG A 97 -5.52 -24.32 -3.11
C ARG A 97 -4.32 -23.67 -2.38
N ALA A 98 -3.37 -23.12 -3.14
CA ALA A 98 -2.15 -22.50 -2.63
C ALA A 98 -2.32 -20.97 -2.62
N GLY A 99 -2.86 -20.42 -1.52
CA GLY A 99 -2.52 -19.04 -1.14
C GLY A 99 -1.02 -19.00 -0.79
N GLY A 100 -0.35 -17.88 -1.06
CA GLY A 100 1.06 -17.72 -0.64
C GLY A 100 2.12 -17.69 -1.74
N ALA A 101 1.72 -17.70 -3.02
CA ALA A 101 2.68 -17.78 -4.12
C ALA A 101 3.67 -16.60 -4.12
N LEU A 102 3.19 -15.39 -3.82
CA LEU A 102 4.05 -14.20 -3.73
C LEU A 102 4.97 -14.27 -2.51
N THR A 103 4.43 -14.59 -1.34
CA THR A 103 5.17 -14.63 -0.07
C THR A 103 6.29 -15.66 -0.13
N SER A 104 5.97 -16.88 -0.55
CA SER A 104 6.95 -17.97 -0.66
C SER A 104 8.05 -17.64 -1.66
N THR A 105 7.69 -17.03 -2.78
CA THR A 105 8.63 -16.64 -3.82
C THR A 105 9.53 -15.48 -3.39
N LEU A 106 8.97 -14.44 -2.75
CA LEU A 106 9.73 -13.34 -2.19
C LEU A 106 10.76 -13.84 -1.18
N LEU A 107 10.33 -14.67 -0.22
CA LEU A 107 11.24 -15.24 0.78
C LEU A 107 12.35 -16.07 0.13
N LYS A 108 12.05 -16.82 -0.93
CA LYS A 108 13.06 -17.57 -1.69
C LYS A 108 14.12 -16.64 -2.31
N VAL A 109 13.71 -15.50 -2.86
CA VAL A 109 14.64 -14.49 -3.41
C VAL A 109 15.48 -13.88 -2.29
N LEU A 110 14.86 -13.42 -1.21
CA LEU A 110 15.55 -12.75 -0.11
C LEU A 110 16.56 -13.66 0.59
N TYR A 111 16.19 -14.92 0.88
CA TYR A 111 17.13 -15.89 1.45
C TYR A 111 18.24 -16.31 0.48
N ALA A 112 18.00 -16.25 -0.83
CA ALA A 112 19.04 -16.53 -1.83
C ALA A 112 20.03 -15.38 -1.89
N ASP A 113 19.54 -14.13 -1.85
CA ASP A 113 20.37 -12.92 -1.84
C ASP A 113 21.34 -12.93 -0.65
N GLU A 114 20.81 -13.15 0.57
CA GLU A 114 21.61 -13.28 1.80
C GLU A 114 22.73 -14.32 1.73
N LYS A 115 22.58 -15.34 0.87
CA LYS A 115 23.55 -16.45 0.74
C LYS A 115 24.52 -16.29 -0.43
N SER A 116 24.26 -15.41 -1.40
CA SER A 116 24.87 -15.52 -2.74
C SER A 116 25.73 -14.34 -3.20
N SER A 117 25.71 -13.17 -2.55
CA SER A 117 26.41 -11.98 -3.07
C SER A 117 27.11 -11.13 -1.99
N ASN A 118 28.04 -10.27 -2.44
CA ASN A 118 28.63 -9.16 -1.69
C ASN A 118 27.85 -7.83 -1.92
N GLU A 119 26.80 -7.85 -2.74
CA GLU A 119 26.02 -6.69 -3.17
C GLU A 119 24.53 -7.05 -3.10
N ASP A 120 23.77 -6.24 -2.35
CA ASP A 120 22.34 -6.43 -2.13
C ASP A 120 21.54 -6.13 -3.41
N LEU A 121 20.47 -6.89 -3.68
CA LEU A 121 19.63 -6.70 -4.86
C LEU A 121 18.84 -5.37 -4.82
N SER A 122 18.62 -4.77 -5.98
CA SER A 122 17.72 -3.62 -6.14
C SER A 122 16.23 -4.00 -6.11
N PHE A 123 15.33 -3.03 -5.94
CA PHE A 123 13.88 -3.28 -6.05
C PHE A 123 13.51 -3.93 -7.39
N THR A 124 14.05 -3.42 -8.50
CA THR A 124 13.83 -3.99 -9.83
C THR A 124 14.25 -5.46 -9.88
N GLU A 125 15.47 -5.79 -9.44
CA GLU A 125 15.98 -7.16 -9.49
C GLU A 125 15.22 -8.12 -8.58
N VAL A 126 14.80 -7.67 -7.39
CA VAL A 126 13.96 -8.49 -6.51
C VAL A 126 12.63 -8.80 -7.19
N LEU A 127 11.92 -7.79 -7.70
CA LEU A 127 10.62 -8.00 -8.32
C LEU A 127 10.69 -8.85 -9.61
N GLU A 128 11.72 -8.67 -10.43
CA GLU A 128 11.97 -9.50 -11.61
C GLU A 128 12.25 -10.96 -11.24
N LYS A 129 13.11 -11.23 -10.25
CA LYS A 129 13.36 -12.60 -9.76
C LYS A 129 12.12 -13.24 -9.14
N VAL A 130 11.32 -12.45 -8.43
CA VAL A 130 10.04 -12.93 -7.91
C VAL A 130 9.12 -13.32 -9.08
N ARG A 131 9.04 -12.49 -10.12
CA ARG A 131 8.26 -12.80 -11.33
C ARG A 131 8.74 -14.07 -12.02
N GLU A 132 10.05 -14.26 -12.18
CA GLU A 132 10.65 -15.46 -12.76
C GLU A 132 10.20 -16.73 -12.01
N PHE A 133 10.35 -16.75 -10.68
CA PHE A 133 9.95 -17.90 -9.87
C PHE A 133 8.43 -18.16 -9.84
N LEU A 134 7.61 -17.10 -9.90
CA LEU A 134 6.16 -17.24 -10.06
C LEU A 134 5.84 -17.93 -11.39
N GLN A 135 6.46 -17.50 -12.50
CA GLN A 135 6.28 -18.11 -13.82
C GLN A 135 6.76 -19.57 -13.87
N GLU A 136 7.92 -19.87 -13.29
CA GLU A 136 8.44 -21.24 -13.17
C GLU A 136 7.47 -22.17 -12.42
N SER A 137 6.75 -21.60 -11.45
CA SER A 137 5.76 -22.32 -10.63
C SER A 137 4.35 -22.33 -11.25
N GLY A 138 4.18 -21.74 -12.45
CA GLY A 138 2.92 -21.71 -13.20
C GLY A 138 1.94 -20.62 -12.78
N TYR A 139 2.37 -19.62 -12.00
CA TYR A 139 1.54 -18.48 -11.60
C TYR A 139 1.62 -17.35 -12.62
N GLU A 140 0.46 -16.79 -12.97
CA GLU A 140 0.36 -15.64 -13.90
C GLU A 140 0.55 -14.28 -13.19
N GLN A 141 0.63 -14.26 -11.86
CA GLN A 141 0.77 -13.05 -11.03
C GLN A 141 2.01 -12.22 -11.35
N ILE A 142 1.81 -10.92 -11.58
CA ILE A 142 2.87 -9.93 -11.73
C ILE A 142 3.04 -9.21 -10.38
N PRO A 143 4.22 -9.30 -9.75
CA PRO A 143 4.51 -8.52 -8.55
C PRO A 143 4.42 -7.03 -8.83
N GLN A 144 3.73 -6.30 -7.97
CA GLN A 144 3.59 -4.86 -8.06
C GLN A 144 4.04 -4.20 -6.75
N LEU A 145 4.96 -3.25 -6.86
CA LEU A 145 5.35 -2.36 -5.77
C LEU A 145 4.50 -1.08 -5.87
N SER A 146 3.76 -0.74 -4.82
CA SER A 146 3.07 0.55 -4.70
C SER A 146 3.65 1.35 -3.54
N SER A 147 3.67 2.68 -3.63
CA SER A 147 4.25 3.53 -2.58
C SER A 147 3.60 4.91 -2.47
N MET A 148 3.68 5.49 -1.26
CA MET A 148 3.22 6.85 -0.98
C MET A 148 4.11 7.91 -1.62
N ASN A 149 5.42 7.69 -1.62
CA ASN A 149 6.41 8.56 -2.22
C ASN A 149 7.12 7.82 -3.36
N PRO A 150 7.57 8.50 -4.43
CA PRO A 150 8.31 7.83 -5.49
C PRO A 150 9.61 7.24 -4.95
N ILE A 151 9.90 6.00 -5.36
CA ILE A 151 11.12 5.25 -5.00
C ILE A 151 11.98 5.13 -6.26
N ASP A 152 13.29 5.32 -6.12
CA ASP A 152 14.23 4.90 -7.15
C ASP A 152 14.38 3.37 -7.10
N VAL A 153 13.69 2.68 -8.00
CA VAL A 153 13.63 1.20 -8.06
C VAL A 153 14.99 0.54 -8.35
N LYS A 154 16.01 1.33 -8.70
CA LYS A 154 17.39 0.85 -8.90
C LYS A 154 18.21 0.83 -7.62
N THR A 155 17.67 1.38 -6.52
CA THR A 155 18.29 1.29 -5.20
C THR A 155 18.02 -0.08 -4.56
N THR A 156 18.84 -0.43 -3.56
CA THR A 156 18.73 -1.66 -2.79
C THR A 156 17.33 -1.84 -2.22
N PHE A 157 16.77 -3.04 -2.41
CA PHE A 157 15.51 -3.44 -1.83
C PHE A 157 15.63 -3.54 -0.30
N ASP A 158 14.74 -2.88 0.42
CA ASP A 158 14.66 -2.98 1.87
C ASP A 158 13.20 -3.11 2.36
N LEU A 159 12.98 -4.12 3.22
CA LEU A 159 11.77 -4.24 4.01
C LEU A 159 11.79 -3.33 5.25
N VAL A 160 12.99 -3.07 5.76
CA VAL A 160 13.26 -2.19 6.89
C VAL A 160 14.49 -1.36 6.59
N PRO A 161 14.34 -0.06 6.28
CA PRO A 161 15.46 0.78 5.97
C PRO A 161 16.46 0.86 7.11
N HIS A 162 17.76 0.75 6.80
CA HIS A 162 18.83 0.81 7.79
C HIS A 162 18.91 2.15 8.54
N THR A 163 18.19 3.17 8.08
CA THR A 163 18.09 4.49 8.73
C THR A 163 17.11 4.49 9.90
N LYS A 164 16.20 3.50 9.98
CA LYS A 164 15.20 3.41 11.03
C LYS A 164 15.80 2.78 12.29
N ARG A 165 15.46 3.36 13.43
CA ARG A 165 16.08 3.07 14.75
C ARG A 165 15.04 2.88 15.86
N GLY A 166 13.76 3.11 15.57
CA GLY A 166 12.66 2.93 16.50
C GLY A 166 12.26 1.47 16.65
N THR A 167 11.09 1.28 17.26
CA THR A 167 10.49 -0.03 17.52
C THR A 167 9.98 -0.64 16.22
N LYS A 168 10.16 -1.96 16.09
CA LYS A 168 9.70 -2.75 14.94
C LYS A 168 8.47 -3.54 15.36
N ARG A 169 7.31 -3.27 14.75
CA ARG A 169 6.04 -3.90 15.06
C ARG A 169 5.44 -4.55 13.83
N ALA A 170 4.72 -5.65 13.99
CA ALA A 170 4.07 -6.30 12.86
C ALA A 170 2.65 -6.77 13.16
N VAL A 171 1.82 -6.81 12.12
CA VAL A 171 0.53 -7.51 12.12
C VAL A 171 0.56 -8.51 10.97
N MET A 172 0.35 -9.79 11.28
CA MET A 172 0.39 -10.88 10.32
C MET A 172 -0.93 -11.63 10.34
N ILE A 173 -1.56 -11.75 9.18
CA ILE A 173 -2.89 -12.30 9.01
C ILE A 173 -2.82 -13.42 7.98
N GLY A 174 -3.29 -14.60 8.35
CA GLY A 174 -3.33 -15.78 7.48
C GLY A 174 -4.67 -16.47 7.60
N ILE A 175 -5.43 -16.53 6.50
CA ILE A 175 -6.80 -17.07 6.52
C ILE A 175 -6.91 -18.23 5.53
N ASN A 176 -7.17 -19.44 6.03
CA ASN A 176 -7.37 -20.63 5.21
C ASN A 176 -8.86 -20.88 4.88
N TYR A 177 -9.79 -20.19 5.54
CA TYR A 177 -11.24 -20.35 5.35
C TYR A 177 -11.68 -21.81 5.53
N VAL A 178 -11.14 -22.47 6.57
CA VAL A 178 -11.39 -23.90 6.81
C VAL A 178 -12.89 -24.16 6.91
N GLY A 179 -13.39 -25.10 6.09
CA GLY A 179 -14.80 -25.46 5.99
C GLY A 179 -15.57 -24.76 4.86
N ASP A 180 -15.06 -23.65 4.31
CA ASP A 180 -15.76 -22.88 3.27
C ASP A 180 -15.42 -23.44 1.89
N ASN A 181 -16.31 -24.26 1.32
CA ASN A 181 -16.10 -24.86 0.00
C ASN A 181 -16.87 -24.09 -1.09
N PRO A 182 -16.25 -23.76 -2.24
CA PRO A 182 -14.93 -24.18 -2.71
C PRO A 182 -13.74 -23.30 -2.26
N GLY A 183 -13.97 -22.26 -1.46
CA GLY A 183 -12.99 -21.22 -1.12
C GLY A 183 -11.85 -21.58 -0.16
N GLU A 184 -11.77 -22.80 0.34
CA GLU A 184 -10.76 -23.21 1.32
C GLU A 184 -9.34 -23.16 0.73
N LEU A 185 -8.44 -22.46 1.43
CA LEU A 185 -7.00 -22.36 1.15
C LEU A 185 -6.22 -23.24 2.14
N SER A 186 -4.95 -23.48 1.83
CA SER A 186 -4.08 -24.34 2.68
C SER A 186 -2.67 -23.79 2.95
N GLY A 187 -2.32 -22.64 2.36
CA GLY A 187 -0.98 -22.06 2.43
C GLY A 187 -0.83 -20.91 3.43
N CYS A 188 -1.90 -20.20 3.75
CA CYS A 188 -1.84 -18.88 4.38
C CYS A 188 -1.23 -18.91 5.79
N TRP A 189 -1.48 -19.97 6.56
CA TRP A 189 -0.84 -20.15 7.87
C TRP A 189 0.68 -20.35 7.76
N ASN A 190 1.13 -21.11 6.76
CA ASN A 190 2.55 -21.33 6.52
C ASN A 190 3.25 -20.05 6.04
N ASP A 191 2.58 -19.24 5.23
CA ASP A 191 3.10 -17.94 4.78
C ASP A 191 3.38 -17.03 5.97
N VAL A 192 2.41 -16.90 6.88
CA VAL A 192 2.56 -16.12 8.11
C VAL A 192 3.70 -16.66 8.96
N GLY A 193 3.76 -17.98 9.17
CA GLY A 193 4.84 -18.60 9.94
C GLY A 193 6.23 -18.34 9.34
N ASN A 194 6.38 -18.50 8.02
CA ASN A 194 7.64 -18.30 7.32
C ASN A 194 8.07 -16.82 7.34
N MET A 195 7.14 -15.90 7.08
CA MET A 195 7.42 -14.47 7.09
C MET A 195 7.72 -13.97 8.51
N LYS A 196 7.02 -14.47 9.53
CA LYS A 196 7.31 -14.20 10.94
C LYS A 196 8.75 -14.53 11.28
N ASN A 197 9.17 -15.76 10.97
CA ASN A 197 10.54 -16.20 11.21
C ASN A 197 11.55 -15.32 10.48
N TYR A 198 11.28 -15.01 9.20
CA TYR A 198 12.16 -14.15 8.40
C TYR A 198 12.37 -12.77 9.04
N ILE A 199 11.30 -12.03 9.38
CA ILE A 199 11.46 -10.68 9.93
C ILE A 199 12.06 -10.69 11.34
N MET A 200 11.86 -11.75 12.13
CA MET A 200 12.51 -11.91 13.43
C MET A 200 14.01 -12.18 13.26
N ASP A 201 14.36 -13.15 12.42
CA ASP A 201 15.75 -13.62 12.26
C ASP A 201 16.63 -12.59 11.53
N VAL A 202 16.08 -11.94 10.50
CA VAL A 202 16.84 -11.06 9.60
C VAL A 202 16.71 -9.60 10.01
N HIS A 203 15.49 -9.16 10.33
CA HIS A 203 15.21 -7.77 10.65
C HIS A 203 15.11 -7.49 12.15
N GLY A 204 15.22 -8.50 13.03
CA GLY A 204 15.26 -8.31 14.47
C GLY A 204 13.96 -7.74 15.04
N PHE A 205 12.81 -8.15 14.51
CA PHE A 205 11.53 -7.90 15.17
C PHE A 205 11.44 -8.75 16.44
N GLU A 206 10.99 -8.15 17.53
CA GLU A 206 10.75 -8.86 18.78
C GLU A 206 9.36 -9.51 18.76
N GLU A 207 9.26 -10.76 19.21
CA GLU A 207 7.99 -11.51 19.14
C GLU A 207 6.84 -10.82 19.85
N GLU A 208 7.11 -10.13 20.96
CA GLU A 208 6.11 -9.36 21.72
C GLU A 208 5.51 -8.17 20.95
N ASN A 209 6.19 -7.72 19.90
CA ASN A 209 5.75 -6.65 19.00
C ASN A 209 5.07 -7.18 17.73
N ILE A 210 4.80 -8.49 17.63
CA ILE A 210 4.16 -9.13 16.49
C ILE A 210 2.77 -9.65 16.88
N VAL A 211 1.74 -9.10 16.25
CA VAL A 211 0.36 -9.61 16.35
C VAL A 211 0.12 -10.62 15.24
N VAL A 212 -0.37 -11.81 15.59
CA VAL A 212 -0.67 -12.90 14.64
C VAL A 212 -2.15 -13.25 14.73
N LEU A 213 -2.87 -13.22 13.60
CA LEU A 213 -4.27 -13.59 13.47
C LEU A 213 -4.42 -14.75 12.47
N LEU A 214 -4.90 -15.91 12.92
CA LEU A 214 -5.09 -17.12 12.10
C LEU A 214 -6.42 -17.79 12.42
N ASP A 215 -7.07 -18.38 11.41
CA ASP A 215 -8.28 -19.21 11.58
C ASP A 215 -7.95 -20.69 11.86
N ASP A 216 -6.87 -20.94 12.61
CA ASP A 216 -6.35 -22.28 12.92
C ASP A 216 -6.93 -22.90 14.21
N GLY A 217 -7.79 -22.15 14.90
CA GLY A 217 -8.40 -22.54 16.18
C GLY A 217 -7.50 -22.36 17.41
N ASN A 218 -6.27 -21.87 17.25
CA ASN A 218 -5.34 -21.61 18.36
C ASN A 218 -5.04 -20.12 18.55
N HIS A 219 -4.99 -19.36 17.44
CA HIS A 219 -4.73 -17.93 17.44
C HIS A 219 -6.02 -17.13 17.54
N THR A 220 -5.88 -15.81 17.74
CA THR A 220 -7.01 -14.89 17.60
C THR A 220 -7.52 -14.97 16.17
N GLU A 221 -8.82 -15.22 16.01
CA GLU A 221 -9.44 -15.42 14.71
C GLU A 221 -9.41 -14.11 13.89
N PRO A 222 -9.08 -14.14 12.58
CA PRO A 222 -8.97 -12.97 11.72
C PRO A 222 -10.35 -12.49 11.26
N THR A 223 -11.21 -12.13 12.20
CA THR A 223 -12.50 -11.47 11.93
C THR A 223 -12.29 -10.03 11.50
N TYR A 224 -13.32 -9.41 10.89
CA TYR A 224 -13.30 -8.01 10.51
C TYR A 224 -12.86 -7.14 11.70
N GLU A 225 -13.54 -7.30 12.85
CA GLU A 225 -13.26 -6.52 14.05
C GLU A 225 -11.82 -6.72 14.56
N ASN A 226 -11.31 -7.96 14.59
CA ASN A 226 -9.97 -8.24 15.09
C ASN A 226 -8.88 -7.68 14.17
N ILE A 227 -9.06 -7.76 12.86
CA ILE A 227 -8.13 -7.18 11.88
C ILE A 227 -8.09 -5.66 12.02
N ILE A 228 -9.26 -5.01 12.02
CA ILE A 228 -9.37 -3.55 12.17
C ILE A 228 -8.74 -3.09 13.49
N ASN A 229 -8.99 -3.80 14.60
CA ASN A 229 -8.40 -3.45 15.89
C ASN A 229 -6.88 -3.63 15.92
N ALA A 230 -6.35 -4.69 15.31
CA ALA A 230 -4.90 -4.90 15.21
C ALA A 230 -4.22 -3.75 14.45
N TYR A 231 -4.77 -3.37 13.30
CA TYR A 231 -4.29 -2.24 12.50
C TYR A 231 -4.39 -0.89 13.22
N LYS A 232 -5.53 -0.58 13.84
CA LYS A 232 -5.67 0.65 14.64
C LYS A 232 -4.67 0.70 15.80
N THR A 233 -4.46 -0.43 16.46
CA THR A 233 -3.56 -0.53 17.61
C THR A 233 -2.11 -0.25 17.19
N ILE A 234 -1.59 -0.95 16.19
CA ILE A 234 -0.19 -0.79 15.77
C ILE A 234 0.10 0.62 15.26
N VAL A 235 -0.84 1.23 14.53
CA VAL A 235 -0.72 2.61 14.04
C VAL A 235 -0.74 3.59 15.22
N SER A 236 -1.67 3.43 16.17
CA SER A 236 -1.77 4.33 17.34
C SER A 236 -0.56 4.27 18.28
N GLN A 237 0.18 3.16 18.27
CA GLN A 237 1.38 2.96 19.08
C GLN A 237 2.68 3.40 18.38
N SER A 238 2.61 3.76 17.09
CA SER A 238 3.79 4.10 16.29
C SER A 238 4.22 5.55 16.47
N GLU A 239 5.53 5.77 16.47
CA GLU A 239 6.17 7.08 16.58
C GLU A 239 7.31 7.26 15.55
N ASP A 240 7.79 8.49 15.39
CA ASP A 240 8.84 8.83 14.42
C ASP A 240 10.07 7.92 14.57
N GLY A 241 10.45 7.26 13.47
CA GLY A 241 11.58 6.33 13.43
C GLY A 241 11.22 4.85 13.59
N ASP A 242 9.97 4.52 13.94
CA ASP A 242 9.46 3.16 14.00
C ASP A 242 9.31 2.50 12.63
N CYS A 243 9.26 1.16 12.63
CA CYS A 243 8.93 0.35 11.47
C CYS A 243 7.71 -0.52 11.75
N ILE A 244 6.77 -0.53 10.80
CA ILE A 244 5.61 -1.40 10.78
C ILE A 244 5.74 -2.36 9.60
N PHE A 245 5.56 -3.66 9.86
CA PHE A 245 5.42 -4.66 8.81
C PHE A 245 4.02 -5.26 8.84
N LEU A 246 3.28 -5.15 7.73
CA LEU A 246 1.96 -5.76 7.61
C LEU A 246 2.04 -6.92 6.63
N HIS A 247 1.46 -8.07 6.97
CA HIS A 247 1.37 -9.21 6.08
C HIS A 247 -0.04 -9.76 6.08
N TYR A 248 -0.60 -9.93 4.89
CA TYR A 248 -1.89 -10.58 4.67
C TYR A 248 -1.71 -11.69 3.64
N SER A 249 -2.11 -12.92 4.00
CA SER A 249 -2.28 -14.03 3.07
C SER A 249 -3.69 -14.59 3.21
N GLY A 250 -4.46 -14.54 2.12
CA GLY A 250 -5.88 -14.91 2.12
C GLY A 250 -6.57 -14.51 0.81
N HIS A 251 -7.89 -14.51 0.81
CA HIS A 251 -8.67 -14.05 -0.34
C HIS A 251 -8.74 -12.52 -0.40
N GLY A 252 -8.71 -12.00 -1.61
CA GLY A 252 -9.03 -10.62 -1.96
C GLY A 252 -10.08 -10.61 -3.07
N THR A 253 -10.85 -9.54 -3.17
CA THR A 253 -11.98 -9.43 -4.11
C THR A 253 -12.13 -8.00 -4.63
N LYS A 254 -13.02 -7.83 -5.62
CA LYS A 254 -13.47 -6.51 -6.11
C LYS A 254 -14.95 -6.34 -5.81
N ILE A 255 -15.30 -5.23 -5.17
CA ILE A 255 -16.67 -4.87 -4.81
C ILE A 255 -17.05 -3.67 -5.66
N ARG A 256 -18.29 -3.60 -6.15
CA ARG A 256 -18.70 -2.43 -6.91
C ARG A 256 -18.75 -1.22 -5.98
N ASP A 257 -18.11 -0.14 -6.39
CA ASP A 257 -18.18 1.15 -5.72
C ASP A 257 -19.64 1.63 -5.70
N ASP A 258 -20.19 1.79 -4.50
CA ASP A 258 -21.55 2.22 -4.23
C ASP A 258 -21.64 3.57 -3.51
N ASP A 259 -20.52 4.22 -3.24
CA ASP A 259 -20.45 5.53 -2.57
C ASP A 259 -20.02 6.68 -3.49
N GLY A 260 -19.60 6.37 -4.72
CA GLY A 260 -19.24 7.35 -5.75
C GLY A 260 -17.77 7.76 -5.68
N GLY A 261 -16.92 6.83 -5.28
CA GLY A 261 -15.46 6.93 -5.17
C GLY A 261 -14.69 7.17 -6.47
N GLU A 262 -13.36 7.27 -6.31
CA GLU A 262 -12.42 7.85 -7.28
C GLU A 262 -11.82 6.82 -8.27
N GLU A 263 -12.06 5.51 -8.07
CA GLU A 263 -11.51 4.45 -8.92
C GLU A 263 -12.08 4.51 -10.34
N GLY A 264 -11.20 4.66 -11.34
CA GLY A 264 -11.59 4.87 -12.75
C GLY A 264 -12.33 3.69 -13.40
N ASP A 265 -12.36 2.52 -12.76
CA ASP A 265 -13.10 1.32 -13.19
C ASP A 265 -14.42 1.09 -12.43
N GLY A 266 -14.67 1.82 -11.32
CA GLY A 266 -15.88 1.75 -10.49
C GLY A 266 -15.97 0.55 -9.56
N TYR A 267 -14.85 -0.01 -9.11
CA TYR A 267 -14.77 -1.11 -8.14
C TYR A 267 -13.70 -0.89 -7.07
N ASP A 268 -14.04 -1.15 -5.81
CA ASP A 268 -13.10 -1.15 -4.68
C ASP A 268 -12.41 -2.53 -4.57
N GLU A 269 -11.11 -2.54 -4.30
CA GLU A 269 -10.40 -3.74 -3.86
C GLU A 269 -10.73 -4.02 -2.38
N ALA A 270 -10.88 -5.30 -2.01
CA ALA A 270 -11.24 -5.64 -0.63
C ALA A 270 -10.62 -6.94 -0.11
N LEU A 271 -10.23 -6.94 1.15
CA LEU A 271 -9.78 -8.12 1.88
C LEU A 271 -10.99 -8.89 2.45
N CYS A 272 -10.91 -10.22 2.43
CA CYS A 272 -11.96 -11.10 2.92
C CYS A 272 -11.66 -11.59 4.35
N PRO A 273 -12.16 -10.97 5.43
CA PRO A 273 -11.98 -11.49 6.79
C PRO A 273 -12.66 -12.84 6.98
N ARG A 274 -12.36 -13.59 8.05
CA ARG A 274 -12.95 -14.92 8.28
C ARG A 274 -14.48 -14.89 8.36
N ASP A 275 -15.05 -13.84 8.90
CA ASP A 275 -16.49 -13.65 9.13
C ASP A 275 -17.17 -12.77 8.05
N PHE A 276 -16.55 -12.65 6.86
CA PHE A 276 -16.98 -11.76 5.78
C PHE A 276 -18.46 -11.87 5.40
N GLN A 277 -19.05 -13.07 5.51
CA GLN A 277 -20.46 -13.30 5.20
C GLN A 277 -21.42 -12.52 6.10
N SER A 278 -20.97 -12.23 7.34
CA SER A 278 -21.77 -11.56 8.36
C SER A 278 -21.31 -10.13 8.65
N ALA A 279 -20.00 -9.89 8.59
CA ALA A 279 -19.39 -8.60 8.92
C ALA A 279 -19.09 -7.73 7.70
N GLY A 280 -19.08 -8.32 6.50
CA GLY A 280 -18.65 -7.65 5.27
C GLY A 280 -17.15 -7.79 5.00
N MET A 281 -16.71 -7.15 3.92
CA MET A 281 -15.30 -7.12 3.51
C MET A 281 -14.62 -5.86 4.04
N ILE A 282 -13.29 -5.88 4.12
CA ILE A 282 -12.48 -4.69 4.46
C ILE A 282 -12.07 -4.05 3.14
N ARG A 283 -12.58 -2.86 2.83
CA ARG A 283 -12.28 -2.13 1.58
C ARG A 283 -10.94 -1.40 1.66
N ASP A 284 -10.37 -1.07 0.50
CA ASP A 284 -9.23 -0.17 0.35
C ASP A 284 -9.40 1.16 1.09
N ASP A 285 -10.56 1.82 0.98
CA ASP A 285 -10.87 3.06 1.68
C ASP A 285 -10.77 2.92 3.21
N ASP A 286 -11.28 1.80 3.77
CA ASP A 286 -11.16 1.48 5.20
C ASP A 286 -9.68 1.36 5.60
N LEU A 287 -8.87 0.69 4.76
CA LEU A 287 -7.45 0.51 5.00
C LEU A 287 -6.70 1.84 4.88
N PHE A 288 -7.05 2.69 3.92
CA PHE A 288 -6.46 4.02 3.78
C PHE A 288 -6.75 4.89 5.01
N ASP A 289 -7.98 4.88 5.51
CA ASP A 289 -8.40 5.61 6.70
C ASP A 289 -7.76 5.11 7.99
N ILE A 290 -7.42 3.82 8.07
CA ILE A 290 -6.88 3.20 9.28
C ILE A 290 -5.36 3.15 9.29
N LEU A 291 -4.73 2.88 8.14
CA LEU A 291 -3.31 2.64 8.01
C LEU A 291 -2.55 3.83 7.47
N VAL A 292 -3.13 4.60 6.54
CA VAL A 292 -2.39 5.66 5.82
C VAL A 292 -2.60 7.02 6.46
N LYS A 293 -3.85 7.49 6.58
CA LYS A 293 -4.16 8.83 7.12
C LYS A 293 -3.59 9.06 8.53
N PRO A 294 -3.85 8.19 9.53
CA PRO A 294 -3.46 8.45 10.92
C PRO A 294 -2.00 8.09 11.24
N LEU A 295 -1.24 7.50 10.31
CA LEU A 295 0.13 7.08 10.56
C LEU A 295 1.02 8.27 10.88
N ALA A 296 1.82 8.14 11.94
CA ALA A 296 2.73 9.18 12.39
C ALA A 296 3.81 9.48 11.33
N ASP A 297 4.14 10.76 11.19
CA ASP A 297 5.22 11.21 10.32
C ASP A 297 6.55 10.55 10.72
N GLY A 298 7.31 10.10 9.72
CA GLY A 298 8.61 9.46 9.94
C GLY A 298 8.55 7.97 10.27
N VAL A 299 7.37 7.39 10.44
CA VAL A 299 7.19 5.92 10.47
C VAL A 299 7.46 5.34 9.08
N HIS A 300 8.08 4.17 9.03
CA HIS A 300 8.16 3.36 7.81
C HIS A 300 7.18 2.18 7.93
N MET A 301 6.29 2.01 6.95
CA MET A 301 5.37 0.89 6.85
C MET A 301 5.65 0.13 5.54
N PHE A 302 5.90 -1.16 5.65
CA PHE A 302 5.98 -2.07 4.51
C PHE A 302 4.87 -3.12 4.63
N SER A 303 4.00 -3.20 3.63
CA SER A 303 2.92 -4.17 3.58
C SER A 303 3.16 -5.21 2.49
N LEU A 304 3.06 -6.50 2.82
CA LEU A 304 3.04 -7.59 1.86
C LEU A 304 1.61 -8.15 1.78
N MET A 305 0.97 -7.95 0.62
CA MET A 305 -0.40 -8.38 0.38
C MET A 305 -0.42 -9.55 -0.61
N ASP A 306 -0.53 -10.76 -0.08
CA ASP A 306 -0.62 -12.01 -0.86
C ASP A 306 -2.08 -12.40 -1.06
N CYS A 307 -2.77 -11.61 -1.88
CA CYS A 307 -4.16 -11.82 -2.24
C CYS A 307 -4.45 -11.27 -3.64
N CYS A 308 -5.51 -11.77 -4.28
CA CYS A 308 -5.93 -11.32 -5.60
C CYS A 308 -6.56 -9.92 -5.50
N HIS A 309 -6.39 -9.08 -6.53
CA HIS A 309 -6.89 -7.69 -6.54
C HIS A 309 -6.39 -6.88 -5.34
N SER A 310 -5.06 -6.73 -5.23
CA SER A 310 -4.40 -5.97 -4.16
C SER A 310 -3.41 -4.93 -4.68
N GLY A 311 -3.55 -4.53 -5.94
CA GLY A 311 -2.65 -3.56 -6.58
C GLY A 311 -2.83 -2.14 -6.03
N SER A 312 -4.06 -1.79 -5.67
CA SER A 312 -4.49 -0.50 -5.14
C SER A 312 -5.07 -0.56 -3.72
N ILE A 313 -5.09 -1.72 -3.04
CA ILE A 313 -5.69 -1.95 -1.70
C ILE A 313 -5.30 -0.97 -0.54
N MET A 314 -4.35 -0.06 -0.73
CA MET A 314 -4.00 1.01 0.21
C MET A 314 -3.99 2.41 -0.43
N ASP A 315 -4.55 2.57 -1.64
CA ASP A 315 -4.64 3.80 -2.44
C ASP A 315 -3.35 4.58 -2.58
N LEU A 316 -2.25 3.85 -2.76
CA LEU A 316 -0.93 4.45 -2.88
C LEU A 316 -0.76 5.08 -4.28
N PRO A 317 -0.26 6.32 -4.37
CA PRO A 317 -0.20 7.09 -5.61
C PRO A 317 0.77 6.54 -6.64
N TYR A 318 1.86 5.89 -6.24
CA TYR A 318 2.88 5.40 -7.16
C TYR A 318 2.83 3.88 -7.28
N SER A 319 3.06 3.35 -8.48
CA SER A 319 3.18 1.92 -8.72
C SER A 319 4.35 1.58 -9.65
N PHE A 320 4.88 0.37 -9.50
CA PHE A 320 5.90 -0.22 -10.37
C PHE A 320 5.61 -1.71 -10.53
N LYS A 321 5.52 -2.17 -11.79
CA LYS A 321 5.27 -3.58 -12.10
C LYS A 321 6.59 -4.28 -12.39
N GLY A 322 6.82 -5.42 -11.75
CA GLY A 322 7.96 -6.32 -12.00
C GLY A 322 7.78 -7.17 -13.24
N ASP A 323 7.36 -6.59 -14.37
CA ASP A 323 7.09 -7.32 -15.61
C ASP A 323 8.29 -7.36 -16.58
N GLY A 324 9.39 -6.70 -16.22
CA GLY A 324 10.62 -6.58 -17.00
C GLY A 324 10.59 -5.49 -18.08
N ASN A 325 9.50 -4.73 -18.20
CA ASN A 325 9.37 -3.62 -19.15
C ASN A 325 9.50 -2.25 -18.48
N GLU A 326 9.16 -2.17 -17.19
CA GLU A 326 9.21 -0.93 -16.43
C GLU A 326 10.60 -0.64 -15.87
N THR A 327 10.98 0.64 -15.81
CA THR A 327 12.29 1.08 -15.29
C THR A 327 12.23 2.17 -14.22
N GLU A 328 11.01 2.66 -13.92
CA GLU A 328 10.72 3.68 -12.93
C GLU A 328 9.29 3.52 -12.40
N MET A 329 9.00 4.08 -11.22
CA MET A 329 7.62 4.12 -10.72
C MET A 329 6.78 5.13 -11.51
N HIS A 330 5.51 4.79 -11.71
CA HIS A 330 4.53 5.64 -12.37
C HIS A 330 3.52 6.17 -11.36
N LEU A 331 3.07 7.42 -11.56
CA LEU A 331 1.90 7.93 -10.86
C LEU A 331 0.66 7.23 -11.42
N ASN A 332 -0.15 6.65 -10.54
CA ASN A 332 -1.39 5.98 -10.90
C ASN A 332 -2.34 6.99 -11.58
N PRO A 333 -2.82 6.73 -12.81
CA PRO A 333 -3.60 7.71 -13.58
C PRO A 333 -4.91 8.15 -12.91
N GLY A 334 -5.47 7.33 -12.03
CA GLY A 334 -6.67 7.63 -11.26
C GLY A 334 -6.43 8.51 -10.03
N VAL A 335 -5.17 8.66 -9.59
CA VAL A 335 -4.87 9.36 -8.33
C VAL A 335 -4.61 10.85 -8.58
N ASN A 336 -5.47 11.68 -8.00
CA ASN A 336 -5.20 13.11 -7.91
C ASN A 336 -4.24 13.38 -6.75
N ILE A 337 -2.94 13.52 -7.05
CA ILE A 337 -1.89 13.73 -6.05
C ILE A 337 -2.15 14.94 -5.14
N GLU A 338 -2.83 15.98 -5.65
CA GLU A 338 -3.18 17.15 -4.84
C GLU A 338 -4.27 16.82 -3.81
N MET A 339 -5.30 16.06 -4.20
CA MET A 339 -6.36 15.63 -3.29
C MET A 339 -5.83 14.62 -2.28
N PHE A 340 -4.97 13.69 -2.72
CA PHE A 340 -4.29 12.75 -1.84
C PHE A 340 -3.49 13.47 -0.74
N ILE A 341 -2.68 14.47 -1.09
CA ILE A 341 -1.94 15.28 -0.11
C ILE A 341 -2.90 16.02 0.82
N GLN A 342 -4.02 16.55 0.32
CA GLN A 342 -5.03 17.23 1.14
C GLN A 342 -5.70 16.30 2.16
N GLN A 343 -6.09 15.10 1.72
CA GLN A 343 -6.71 14.08 2.58
C GLN A 343 -5.74 13.57 3.65
N ASN A 344 -4.46 13.40 3.29
CA ASN A 344 -3.44 12.82 4.17
C ASN A 344 -2.80 13.84 5.13
N SER A 345 -2.77 15.12 4.77
CA SER A 345 -2.14 16.14 5.62
C SER A 345 -3.00 16.53 6.82
N GLY A 346 -4.32 16.27 6.83
CA GLY A 346 -5.27 16.64 7.90
C GLY A 346 -5.41 18.15 8.18
N LYS A 347 -4.43 18.94 7.75
CA LYS A 347 -4.24 20.37 8.03
C LYS A 347 -5.24 21.25 7.31
N LEU A 348 -5.85 20.79 6.22
CA LEU A 348 -6.94 21.54 5.59
C LEU A 348 -8.14 21.65 6.53
N PHE A 349 -8.49 20.57 7.24
CA PHE A 349 -9.63 20.57 8.17
C PHE A 349 -9.32 21.34 9.45
N GLU A 350 -8.13 21.19 10.03
CA GLU A 350 -7.70 21.95 11.22
C GLU A 350 -7.52 23.44 10.92
N PHE A 351 -6.93 23.79 9.78
CA PHE A 351 -6.83 25.17 9.30
C PHE A 351 -8.22 25.77 9.06
N MET A 352 -9.13 25.03 8.42
CA MET A 352 -10.51 25.46 8.23
C MET A 352 -11.27 25.61 9.55
N GLN A 353 -11.07 24.73 10.53
CA GLN A 353 -11.63 24.86 11.87
C GLN A 353 -11.10 26.10 12.60
N GLN A 354 -9.80 26.37 12.53
CA GLN A 354 -9.19 27.57 13.11
C GLN A 354 -9.69 28.87 12.45
N GLN A 355 -9.90 28.86 11.14
CA GLN A 355 -10.42 30.03 10.40
C GLN A 355 -11.94 30.21 10.53
N LEU A 356 -12.71 29.13 10.78
CA LEU A 356 -14.17 29.19 10.92
C LEU A 356 -14.65 29.40 12.35
N MET A 357 -13.87 29.01 13.36
CA MET A 357 -14.19 29.22 14.79
C MET A 357 -13.43 30.39 15.43
N GLY A 358 -12.51 31.01 14.68
CA GLY A 358 -11.84 32.26 15.05
C GLY A 358 -12.65 33.50 14.65
N ASN A 359 -13.76 33.76 15.34
CA ASN A 359 -14.37 35.09 15.46
C ASN A 359 -15.17 35.19 16.77
#